data_AF-A0A2E7DAS0-F1
#
_entry.id   AF-A0A2E7DAS0-F1
#
_cell.length_a   1.000
_cell.length_b   1.000
_cell.length_c   1.000
_cell.angle_alpha   90.00
_cell.angle_beta   90.00
_cell.angle_gamma   90.00
#
_symmetry.space_group_name_H-M   'P 1'
#
loop_
_entity.id
_entity.type
_entity.pdbx_description
1 polymer ?
#
loop_
_entity_poly.entity_id
_entity_poly.type
_entity_poly.pdbx_seq_one_letter_code
_entity_poly.pdbx_strand_id
1 'polypeptide(L)'
;MRRLVLTAILAVGLLAVAINAQPPRRGGGPRPSDLGESNLDIGQPGIAWYTTWELAEAEAKRSGRPIMFVAAATQCRGVSGVF
;
A
#
# COMPACT_ATOMS: atom_id res chain seq x y z
N MET A 1 45.32 -23.77 14.07
CA MET A 1 44.35 -22.97 14.87
C MET A 1 44.12 -21.57 14.29
N ARG A 2 45.15 -20.74 14.06
CA ARG A 2 45.00 -19.36 13.56
C ARG A 2 44.25 -19.22 12.21
N ARG A 3 44.46 -20.15 11.26
CA ARG A 3 43.72 -20.18 9.97
C ARG A 3 42.23 -20.51 10.13
N LEU A 4 41.88 -21.40 11.06
CA LEU A 4 40.49 -21.81 11.33
C LEU A 4 39.68 -20.67 11.98
N VAL A 5 40.33 -19.91 12.87
CA VAL A 5 39.74 -18.74 13.53
C VAL A 5 39.46 -17.62 12.50
N LEU A 6 40.42 -17.37 11.60
CA LEU A 6 40.24 -16.39 10.51
C LEU A 6 39.09 -16.75 9.57
N THR A 7 38.94 -18.01 9.18
CA THR A 7 37.82 -18.46 8.34
C THR A 7 36.47 -18.36 9.05
N ALA A 8 36.41 -18.67 10.34
CA ALA A 8 35.18 -18.54 11.11
C ALA A 8 34.74 -17.08 11.24
N ILE A 9 35.67 -16.15 11.51
CA ILE A 9 35.39 -14.72 11.58
C ILE A 9 34.88 -14.19 10.24
N LEU A 10 35.51 -14.60 9.13
CA LEU A 10 35.09 -14.17 7.79
C LEU A 10 33.68 -14.68 7.45
N ALA A 11 33.38 -15.95 7.77
CA ALA A 11 32.09 -16.56 7.52
C ALA A 11 30.96 -15.90 8.35
N VAL A 12 31.22 -15.61 9.63
CA VAL A 12 30.26 -14.91 10.50
C VAL A 12 30.04 -13.47 10.03
N GLY A 13 31.09 -12.77 9.60
CA GLY A 13 30.99 -11.43 9.03
C GLY A 13 30.15 -11.38 7.75
N LEU A 14 30.37 -12.32 6.83
CA LEU A 14 29.59 -12.45 5.59
C LEU A 14 28.10 -12.76 5.87
N LEU A 15 27.82 -13.63 6.83
CA LEU A 15 26.45 -13.99 7.20
C LEU A 15 25.70 -12.80 7.85
N ALA A 16 26.38 -11.99 8.67
CA ALA A 16 25.79 -10.83 9.32
C ALA A 16 25.39 -9.71 8.33
N VAL A 17 26.14 -9.55 7.24
CA VAL A 17 25.81 -8.59 6.16
C VAL A 17 24.58 -9.03 5.39
N ALA A 18 24.42 -10.32 5.12
CA ALA A 18 23.25 -10.86 4.42
C ALA A 18 21.96 -10.72 5.25
N ILE A 19 22.04 -10.85 6.58
CA ILE A 19 20.89 -10.71 7.48
C ILE A 19 20.42 -9.26 7.59
N ASN A 20 21.32 -8.28 7.48
CA ASN A 20 20.99 -6.84 7.56
C ASN A 20 20.72 -6.18 6.20
N ALA A 21 20.80 -6.93 5.10
CA ALA A 21 20.43 -6.47 3.77
C ALA A 21 18.90 -6.42 3.64
N GLN A 22 18.22 -5.58 4.44
CA GLN A 22 16.84 -5.22 4.16
C GLN A 22 16.84 -4.51 2.79
N PRO A 23 16.02 -4.94 1.82
CA PRO A 23 15.82 -4.16 0.61
C PRO A 23 15.39 -2.75 1.00
N PRO A 24 15.85 -1.70 0.27
CA PRO A 24 15.46 -0.33 0.58
C PRO A 24 13.95 -0.28 0.67
N ARG A 25 13.44 0.22 1.80
CA ARG A 25 12.00 0.36 2.02
C ARG A 25 11.47 1.29 0.93
N ARG A 26 10.85 0.73 -0.10
CA ARG A 26 10.09 1.48 -1.12
C ARG A 26 8.82 2.01 -0.47
N GLY A 27 8.97 2.96 0.46
CA GLY A 27 7.91 3.92 0.69
C GLY A 27 7.82 4.72 -0.60
N GLY A 28 6.66 4.67 -1.28
CA GLY A 28 6.35 5.70 -2.27
C GLY A 28 6.64 7.06 -1.62
N GLY A 29 7.25 7.96 -2.37
CA GLY A 29 7.76 9.23 -1.86
C GLY A 29 6.69 10.10 -1.17
N PRO A 30 6.99 11.37 -0.88
CA PRO A 30 6.01 12.28 -0.31
C PRO A 30 4.69 12.19 -1.08
N ARG A 31 3.58 12.06 -0.34
CA ARG A 31 2.23 12.08 -0.92
C ARG A 31 2.14 13.29 -1.87
N PRO A 32 1.70 13.09 -3.13
CA PRO A 32 1.43 14.22 -4.02
C PRO A 32 0.47 15.19 -3.35
N SER A 33 0.79 16.49 -3.41
CA SER A 33 -0.08 17.55 -2.88
C SER A 33 -1.36 17.71 -3.69
N ASP A 34 -1.36 17.20 -4.92
CA ASP A 34 -2.48 17.18 -5.83
C ASP A 34 -2.69 15.73 -6.32
N LEU A 35 -3.89 15.21 -6.11
CA LEU A 35 -4.29 13.89 -6.60
C LEU A 35 -4.94 13.94 -7.99
N GLY A 36 -5.19 15.15 -8.50
CA GLY A 36 -5.97 15.40 -9.70
C GLY A 36 -7.47 15.15 -9.49
N GLU A 37 -8.26 15.75 -10.37
CA GLU A 37 -9.63 15.32 -10.63
C GLU A 37 -9.61 14.18 -11.67
N SER A 38 -10.70 13.41 -11.75
CA SER A 38 -10.87 12.46 -12.83
C SER A 38 -10.92 13.20 -14.18
N ASN A 39 -10.24 12.70 -15.21
CA ASN A 39 -10.38 13.20 -16.58
C ASN A 39 -11.70 12.76 -17.25
N LEU A 40 -12.66 12.24 -16.48
CA LEU A 40 -13.94 11.78 -16.97
C LEU A 40 -14.92 12.96 -17.06
N ASP A 41 -15.62 13.06 -18.20
CA ASP A 41 -16.74 13.99 -18.33
C ASP A 41 -17.87 13.66 -17.35
N ILE A 42 -18.66 14.66 -16.98
CA ILE A 42 -19.82 14.50 -16.10
C ILE A 42 -20.79 13.48 -16.72
N GLY A 43 -21.09 12.42 -15.95
CA GLY A 43 -22.00 11.35 -16.36
C GLY A 43 -21.31 10.10 -16.93
N GLN A 44 -19.98 10.13 -17.11
CA GLN A 44 -19.22 8.93 -17.47
C GLN A 44 -19.11 7.95 -16.28
N PRO A 45 -18.99 6.63 -16.53
CA PRO A 45 -18.83 5.63 -15.48
C PRO A 45 -17.55 5.88 -14.66
N GLY A 46 -17.71 6.18 -13.37
CA GLY A 46 -16.61 6.44 -12.43
C GLY A 46 -16.80 5.78 -11.07
N ILE A 47 -15.90 6.09 -10.14
CA ILE A 47 -15.99 5.66 -8.73
C ILE A 47 -16.72 6.74 -7.94
N ALA A 48 -17.80 6.36 -7.29
CA ALA A 48 -18.48 7.18 -6.29
C ALA A 48 -18.20 6.58 -4.90
N TRP A 49 -17.68 7.42 -3.99
CA TRP A 49 -17.40 7.03 -2.62
C TRP A 49 -18.59 7.36 -1.71
N TYR A 50 -19.09 6.35 -0.98
CA TYR A 50 -20.14 6.51 0.02
C TYR A 50 -19.53 6.31 1.41
N THR A 51 -19.79 7.24 2.33
CA THR A 51 -19.22 7.22 3.69
C THR A 51 -20.14 6.56 4.71
N THR A 52 -21.37 6.20 4.33
CA THR A 52 -22.32 5.47 5.17
C THR A 52 -22.90 4.27 4.45
N TRP A 53 -23.32 3.28 5.23
CA TRP A 53 -23.87 2.04 4.72
C TRP A 53 -25.24 2.25 4.06
N GLU A 54 -26.06 3.13 4.63
CA GLU A 54 -27.41 3.44 4.15
C GLU A 54 -27.38 4.01 2.72
N LEU A 55 -26.45 4.93 2.44
CA LEU A 55 -26.28 5.51 1.10
C LEU A 55 -25.74 4.48 0.10
N ALA A 56 -24.74 3.69 0.52
CA ALA A 56 -24.16 2.64 -0.31
C ALA A 56 -25.20 1.58 -0.69
N GLU A 57 -26.03 1.14 0.27
CA GLU A 57 -27.13 0.21 0.01
C GLU A 57 -28.19 0.78 -0.92
N ALA A 58 -28.58 2.04 -0.71
CA ALA A 58 -29.58 2.69 -1.55
C ALA A 58 -29.12 2.75 -3.01
N GLU A 59 -27.86 3.10 -3.25
CA GLU A 59 -27.29 3.13 -4.60
C GLU A 59 -27.15 1.74 -5.21
N ALA A 60 -26.69 0.75 -4.45
CA ALA A 60 -26.57 -0.63 -4.92
C ALA A 60 -27.92 -1.19 -5.37
N LYS A 61 -28.99 -0.92 -4.59
CA LYS A 61 -30.37 -1.30 -4.94
C LYS A 61 -30.87 -0.56 -6.19
N ARG A 62 -30.65 0.75 -6.29
CA ARG A 62 -31.08 1.58 -7.43
C ARG A 62 -30.41 1.17 -8.73
N SER A 63 -29.11 0.86 -8.67
CA SER A 63 -28.28 0.57 -9.84
C SER A 63 -28.23 -0.92 -10.21
N GLY A 64 -28.62 -1.81 -9.29
CA GLY A 64 -28.45 -3.27 -9.46
C GLY A 64 -26.99 -3.72 -9.46
N ARG A 65 -26.07 -2.88 -8.95
CA ARG A 65 -24.62 -3.16 -8.92
C ARG A 65 -24.18 -3.61 -7.53
N PRO A 66 -23.19 -4.52 -7.42
CA PRO A 66 -22.64 -4.94 -6.14
C PRO A 66 -21.85 -3.81 -5.45
N ILE A 67 -21.76 -3.88 -4.13
CA ILE A 67 -20.96 -2.97 -3.31
C ILE A 67 -19.51 -3.45 -3.27
N MET A 68 -18.57 -2.57 -3.61
CA MET A 68 -17.16 -2.75 -3.30
C MET A 68 -16.87 -2.10 -1.94
N PHE A 69 -16.67 -2.92 -0.90
CA PHE A 69 -16.34 -2.43 0.43
C PHE A 69 -14.82 -2.26 0.58
N VAL A 70 -14.38 -1.04 0.90
CA VAL A 70 -12.97 -0.73 1.13
C VAL A 70 -12.81 -0.25 2.57
N ALA A 71 -12.04 -0.99 3.36
CA ALA A 71 -11.62 -0.58 4.69
C ALA A 71 -10.10 -0.44 4.70
N ALA A 72 -9.61 0.77 4.94
CA ALA A 72 -8.23 1.00 5.26
C ALA A 72 -8.11 2.17 6.24
N ALA A 73 -6.95 2.27 6.87
CA ALA A 73 -6.65 3.31 7.82
C ALA A 73 -5.37 4.03 7.39
N THR A 74 -5.28 5.34 7.66
CA THR A 74 -4.16 6.18 7.21
C THR A 74 -2.82 5.72 7.79
N GLN A 75 -2.84 5.02 8.93
CA GLN A 75 -1.69 4.40 9.57
C GLN A 75 -1.23 3.08 8.91
N CYS A 76 -2.04 2.49 8.03
CA CYS A 76 -1.69 1.25 7.32
C CYS A 76 -0.67 1.55 6.23
N ARG A 77 0.61 1.42 6.57
CA ARG A 77 1.73 1.66 5.65
C ARG A 77 1.61 0.80 4.39
N GLY A 78 1.58 1.44 3.22
CA GLY A 78 1.62 0.75 1.91
C GLY A 78 0.28 0.60 1.19
N VAL A 79 -0.84 1.07 1.76
CA VAL A 79 -2.14 1.13 1.07
C VAL A 79 -2.36 2.52 0.50
N SER A 80 -2.21 2.68 -0.82
CA SER A 80 -2.47 3.95 -1.51
C SER A 80 -3.95 4.17 -1.74
N GLY A 81 -4.43 5.40 -1.60
CA GLY A 81 -5.76 5.80 -2.09
C GLY A 81 -6.90 5.71 -1.07
N VAL A 82 -6.60 5.43 0.20
CA VAL A 82 -7.58 5.48 1.28
C VAL A 82 -7.05 6.45 2.32
N PHE A 83 -7.57 7.68 2.26
CA PHE A 83 -7.26 8.76 3.19
C PHE A 83 -8.48 8.99 4.07
#